data_AF-A0A0A2MTV9-F1
#
_entry.id   AF-A0A0A2MTV9-F1
#
_cell.length_a   1.000
_cell.length_b   1.000
_cell.length_c   1.000
_cell.angle_alpha   90.00
_cell.angle_beta   90.00
_cell.angle_gamma   90.00
#
_symmetry.space_group_name_H-M   'P 1'
#
loop_
_entity.id
_entity.type
_entity.pdbx_description
1 polymer ?
#
loop_
_entity_poly.entity_id
_entity_poly.type
_entity_poly.pdbx_seq_one_letter_code
_entity_poly.pdbx_strand_id
1 'polypeptide(L)'
;MKNNLIGNTYKMETEFLKVKLFFESDDSLEFTVLEGGGLTAPGHAEKVTTTIAEIRPNVYMIAWKEATGATVTHVEDHENGIVYSNATLPDGSFYTMKGTIQPFQE
;
A
#
# COMPACT_ATOMS: atom_id res chain seq x y z
N MET A 1 -8.05 -16.15 9.01
CA MET A 1 -9.31 -15.44 8.74
C MET A 1 -9.20 -14.94 7.31
N LYS A 2 -10.22 -15.14 6.47
CA LYS A 2 -10.17 -14.69 5.08
C LYS A 2 -10.36 -13.17 5.08
N ASN A 3 -9.32 -12.41 4.75
CA ASN A 3 -9.43 -10.95 4.65
C ASN A 3 -10.12 -10.58 3.31
N ASN A 4 -10.82 -9.43 3.26
CA ASN A 4 -11.57 -9.03 2.06
C ASN A 4 -10.71 -8.38 0.96
N LEU A 5 -9.40 -8.30 1.14
CA LEU A 5 -8.48 -7.67 0.19
C LEU A 5 -8.06 -8.63 -0.92
N ILE A 6 -7.92 -9.92 -0.60
CA ILE A 6 -7.37 -10.95 -1.50
C ILE A 6 -8.17 -11.00 -2.81
N GLY A 7 -7.44 -11.00 -3.93
CA GLY A 7 -7.97 -11.04 -5.28
C GLY A 7 -8.46 -9.68 -5.80
N ASN A 8 -8.42 -8.63 -4.98
CA ASN A 8 -8.87 -7.29 -5.35
C ASN A 8 -7.69 -6.36 -5.65
N THR A 9 -7.96 -5.37 -6.48
CA THR A 9 -7.03 -4.28 -6.78
C THR A 9 -7.58 -2.97 -6.24
N TYR A 10 -6.71 -2.18 -5.62
CA TYR A 10 -7.04 -0.87 -5.10
C TYR A 10 -6.10 0.20 -5.66
N LYS A 11 -6.60 1.43 -5.70
CA LYS A 11 -5.84 2.63 -5.97
C LYS A 11 -5.62 3.38 -4.66
N MET A 12 -4.37 3.57 -4.29
CA MET A 12 -3.97 4.52 -3.26
C MET A 12 -3.61 5.85 -3.92
N GLU A 13 -4.13 6.96 -3.41
CA GLU A 13 -3.68 8.30 -3.79
C GLU A 13 -3.37 9.14 -2.54
N THR A 14 -2.16 9.68 -2.48
CA THR A 14 -1.70 10.62 -1.44
C THR A 14 -1.20 11.91 -2.10
N GLU A 15 -0.70 12.85 -1.30
CA GLU A 15 -0.05 14.06 -1.85
C GLU A 15 1.25 13.77 -2.61
N PHE A 16 1.87 12.61 -2.41
CA PHE A 16 3.14 12.22 -3.07
C PHE A 16 2.98 11.09 -4.08
N LEU A 17 2.08 10.15 -3.83
CA LEU A 17 2.07 8.87 -4.53
C LEU A 17 0.68 8.53 -5.03
N LYS A 18 0.60 8.06 -6.27
CA LYS A 18 -0.52 7.25 -6.78
C LYS A 18 -0.02 5.85 -7.06
N VAL A 19 -0.63 4.85 -6.43
CA VAL A 19 -0.16 3.46 -6.45
C VAL A 19 -1.34 2.53 -6.70
N LYS A 20 -1.16 1.59 -7.63
CA LYS A 20 -2.03 0.43 -7.80
C LYS A 20 -1.55 -0.68 -6.86
N LEU A 21 -2.44 -1.26 -6.07
CA LEU A 21 -2.17 -2.30 -5.08
C LEU A 21 -3.00 -3.54 -5.42
N PHE A 22 -2.37 -4.65 -5.79
CA PHE A 22 -3.03 -5.93 -6.04
C PHE A 22 -2.67 -6.96 -4.97
N PHE A 23 -3.65 -7.32 -4.14
CA PHE A 23 -3.46 -8.29 -3.06
C PHE A 23 -3.68 -9.70 -3.62
N GLU A 24 -2.60 -10.39 -3.95
CA GLU A 24 -2.67 -11.70 -4.61
C GLU A 24 -3.06 -12.82 -3.62
N SER A 25 -2.53 -12.78 -2.39
CA SER A 25 -2.78 -13.75 -1.32
C SER A 25 -2.77 -13.06 0.06
N ASP A 26 -2.90 -13.84 1.13
CA ASP A 26 -2.82 -13.35 2.52
C ASP A 26 -1.45 -12.73 2.90
N ASP A 27 -0.41 -12.98 2.09
CA ASP A 27 0.98 -12.61 2.34
C ASP A 27 1.70 -12.06 1.09
N SER A 28 0.97 -11.75 0.01
CA SER A 28 1.53 -11.30 -1.27
C SER A 28 0.78 -10.08 -1.79
N LEU A 29 1.53 -9.02 -2.08
CA LEU A 29 1.07 -7.79 -2.70
C LEU A 29 1.96 -7.48 -3.90
N GLU A 30 1.35 -7.19 -5.04
CA GLU A 30 2.03 -6.54 -6.16
C GLU A 30 1.60 -5.06 -6.18
N PHE A 31 2.55 -4.14 -6.08
CA PHE A 31 2.27 -2.72 -6.22
C PHE A 31 2.85 -2.17 -7.52
N THR A 32 2.21 -1.14 -8.08
CA THR A 32 2.71 -0.39 -9.24
C THR A 32 2.54 1.10 -8.99
N VAL A 33 3.64 1.84 -9.08
CA VAL A 33 3.64 3.30 -8.98
C VAL A 33 3.07 3.88 -10.27
N LEU A 34 1.93 4.55 -10.17
CA LEU A 34 1.32 5.27 -11.28
C LEU A 34 1.91 6.69 -11.38
N GLU A 35 2.05 7.36 -10.24
CA GLU A 35 2.71 8.66 -10.10
C GLU A 35 3.54 8.64 -8.82
N GLY A 36 4.83 8.98 -8.91
CA GLY A 36 5.78 8.77 -7.80
C GLY A 36 6.21 10.03 -7.04
N GLY A 37 5.71 11.22 -7.41
CA GLY A 37 5.92 12.49 -6.69
C GLY A 37 7.38 12.84 -6.33
N GLY A 38 8.36 12.30 -7.06
CA GLY A 38 9.78 12.46 -6.75
C GLY A 38 10.36 11.49 -5.70
N LEU A 39 9.53 10.67 -5.04
CA LEU A 39 9.98 9.60 -4.13
C LEU A 39 10.40 8.34 -4.88
N THR A 40 9.73 8.04 -6.01
CA THR A 40 10.01 6.87 -6.83
C THR A 40 9.61 7.12 -8.28
N ALA A 41 10.08 6.28 -9.21
CA ALA A 41 9.81 6.44 -10.63
C ALA A 41 8.42 5.89 -11.00
N PRO A 42 7.62 6.59 -11.82
CA PRO A 42 6.41 6.02 -12.43
C PRO A 42 6.73 4.73 -13.18
N GLY A 43 5.84 3.74 -13.07
CA GLY A 43 5.99 2.41 -13.66
C GLY A 43 6.83 1.45 -12.82
N HIS A 44 7.45 1.87 -11.72
CA HIS A 44 8.07 0.95 -10.79
C HIS A 44 7.02 -0.01 -10.22
N ALA A 45 7.29 -1.31 -10.30
CA ALA A 45 6.43 -2.34 -9.77
C ALA A 45 7.27 -3.39 -9.04
N GLU A 46 6.73 -3.90 -7.94
CA GLU A 46 7.37 -4.92 -7.14
C GLU A 46 6.32 -5.83 -6.48
N LYS A 47 6.67 -7.11 -6.39
CA LYS A 47 5.93 -8.10 -5.63
C LYS A 47 6.63 -8.33 -4.29
N VAL A 48 5.90 -8.09 -3.21
CA VAL A 48 6.44 -8.08 -1.84
C VAL A 48 5.69 -9.07 -0.95
N THR A 49 6.41 -9.62 0.02
CA THR A 49 5.79 -10.38 1.11
C THR A 49 5.21 -9.41 2.13
N THR A 50 3.94 -9.59 2.48
CA THR A 50 3.22 -8.71 3.40
C THR A 50 2.89 -9.41 4.72
N THR A 51 2.68 -8.60 5.75
CA THR A 51 1.93 -8.98 6.95
C THR A 51 0.64 -8.18 6.95
N ILE A 52 -0.50 -8.87 6.97
CA ILE A 52 -1.83 -8.26 6.99
C ILE A 52 -2.52 -8.60 8.30
N ALA A 53 -3.01 -7.59 9.01
CA ALA A 53 -3.82 -7.75 10.21
C ALA A 53 -5.10 -6.92 10.07
N GLU A 54 -6.25 -7.57 10.14
CA GLU A 54 -7.53 -6.88 10.29
C GLU A 54 -7.65 -6.38 11.74
N ILE A 55 -7.63 -5.06 11.94
CA ILE A 55 -7.65 -4.45 13.27
C ILE A 55 -9.08 -4.18 13.76
N ARG A 56 -10.03 -4.04 12.82
CA ARG A 56 -11.48 -4.03 13.00
C ARG A 56 -12.14 -4.28 11.62
N PRO A 57 -13.46 -4.54 11.53
CA PRO A 57 -14.10 -4.80 10.25
C PRO A 57 -13.74 -3.78 9.17
N ASN A 58 -13.25 -4.27 8.02
CA ASN A 58 -12.83 -3.47 6.87
C ASN A 58 -11.70 -2.47 7.11
N VAL A 59 -10.96 -2.62 8.21
CA VAL A 59 -9.75 -1.84 8.49
C VAL A 59 -8.57 -2.75 8.71
N TYR A 60 -7.52 -2.54 7.91
CA TYR A 60 -6.36 -3.41 7.87
C TYR A 60 -5.09 -2.63 8.15
N MET A 61 -4.21 -3.19 8.97
CA MET A 61 -2.80 -2.82 9.00
C MET A 61 -2.05 -3.75 8.05
N ILE A 62 -1.31 -3.19 7.10
CA ILE A 62 -0.54 -3.93 6.10
C ILE A 62 0.89 -3.43 6.17
N ALA A 63 1.87 -4.33 6.31
CA ALA A 63 3.27 -3.96 6.37
C ALA A 63 4.12 -4.84 5.45
N TRP A 64 5.12 -4.25 4.82
CA TRP A 64 6.10 -4.96 3.99
C TRP A 64 7.44 -4.25 3.95
N LYS A 65 8.41 -4.95 3.36
CA LYS A 65 9.73 -4.42 3.04
C LYS A 65 9.98 -4.62 1.56
N GLU A 66 10.42 -3.57 0.88
CA GLU A 66 10.83 -3.59 -0.52
C GLU A 66 12.26 -4.13 -0.68
N ALA A 67 12.60 -4.57 -1.89
CA ALA A 67 13.94 -5.05 -2.24
C ALA A 67 15.02 -3.99 -2.02
N THR A 68 14.66 -2.70 -2.13
CA THR A 68 15.54 -1.55 -1.84
C THR A 68 15.96 -1.48 -0.37
N GLY A 69 15.23 -2.15 0.52
CA GLY A 69 15.36 -2.02 1.96
C GLY A 69 14.35 -1.06 2.60
N ALA A 70 13.59 -0.31 1.80
CA ALA A 70 12.53 0.54 2.30
C ALA A 70 11.46 -0.29 3.03
N THR A 71 10.92 0.24 4.11
CA THR A 71 9.82 -0.40 4.86
C THR A 71 8.58 0.45 4.77
N VAL A 72 7.43 -0.19 4.54
CA VAL A 72 6.15 0.50 4.42
C VAL A 72 5.15 -0.12 5.39
N THR A 73 4.34 0.73 6.02
CA THR A 73 3.21 0.32 6.85
C THR A 73 2.01 1.17 6.54
N HIS A 74 0.94 0.52 6.11
CA HIS A 74 -0.37 1.10 5.88
C HIS A 74 -1.32 0.81 7.03
N VAL A 75 -2.22 1.76 7.27
CA VAL A 75 -3.53 1.52 7.89
C VAL A 75 -4.58 1.95 6.88
N GLU A 76 -5.34 0.98 6.37
CA GLU A 76 -6.35 1.16 5.32
C GLU A 76 -7.74 0.97 5.91
N ASP A 77 -8.57 2.00 5.86
CA ASP A 77 -10.00 1.97 6.18
C ASP A 77 -10.78 1.95 4.87
N HIS A 78 -11.18 0.75 4.43
CA HIS A 78 -11.86 0.57 3.13
C HIS A 78 -13.34 0.94 3.18
N GLU A 79 -13.93 1.03 4.37
CA GLU A 79 -15.31 1.51 4.53
C GLU A 79 -15.39 3.02 4.28
N ASN A 80 -14.41 3.77 4.79
CA ASN A 80 -14.34 5.23 4.64
C ASN A 80 -13.44 5.69 3.49
N GLY A 81 -12.72 4.77 2.84
CA GLY A 81 -11.82 5.06 1.73
C GLY A 81 -10.59 5.88 2.13
N ILE A 82 -10.06 5.67 3.35
CA ILE A 82 -8.93 6.42 3.91
C ILE A 82 -7.73 5.49 4.06
N VAL A 83 -6.53 5.98 3.74
CA VAL A 83 -5.27 5.29 4.04
C VAL A 83 -4.29 6.22 4.75
N TYR A 84 -3.59 5.67 5.73
CA TYR A 84 -2.38 6.24 6.30
C TYR A 84 -1.21 5.37 5.89
N SER A 85 -0.23 5.93 5.18
CA SER A 85 0.96 5.23 4.70
C SER A 85 2.20 5.82 5.35
N ASN A 86 3.02 4.97 5.97
CA ASN A 86 4.28 5.35 6.56
C ASN A 86 5.39 4.62 5.83
N ALA A 87 6.33 5.36 5.23
CA ALA A 87 7.46 4.82 4.50
C ALA A 87 8.77 5.27 5.15
N THR A 88 9.66 4.32 5.43
CA THR A 88 11.05 4.60 5.82
C THR A 88 11.95 4.16 4.69
N LEU A 89 12.68 5.11 4.09
CA LEU A 89 13.62 4.84 3.00
C LEU A 89 14.93 4.24 3.54
N PRO A 90 15.77 3.64 2.68
CA PRO A 90 17.03 3.02 3.11
C PRO A 90 18.02 3.99 3.76
N ASP A 91 17.91 5.28 3.46
CA ASP A 91 18.72 6.36 4.06
C ASP A 91 18.20 6.81 5.43
N GLY A 92 17.08 6.25 5.90
CA GLY A 92 16.42 6.59 7.15
C GLY A 92 15.41 7.74 7.04
N SER A 93 15.24 8.35 5.87
CA SER A 93 14.21 9.36 5.64
C SER A 93 12.82 8.77 5.88
N PHE A 94 11.99 9.49 6.63
CA PHE A 94 10.69 9.00 7.10
C PHE A 94 9.55 9.88 6.56
N TYR A 95 8.58 9.24 5.90
CA TYR A 95 7.44 9.88 5.26
C TYR A 95 6.15 9.34 5.85
N THR A 96 5.30 10.25 6.32
CA THR A 96 3.97 9.95 6.82
C THR A 96 2.95 10.59 5.90
N MET A 97 2.09 9.79 5.29
CA MET A 97 1.17 10.25 4.25
C MET A 97 -0.25 9.87 4.64
N LYS A 98 -1.18 10.77 4.34
CA LYS A 98 -2.62 10.49 4.38
C LYS A 98 -3.18 10.57 2.97
N GLY A 99 -4.05 9.64 2.62
CA GLY A 99 -4.60 9.54 1.29
C GLY A 99 -5.95 8.85 1.24
N THR A 100 -6.36 8.54 0.02
CA THR A 100 -7.54 7.74 -0.27
C THR A 100 -7.14 6.34 -0.71
N ILE A 101 -7.99 5.37 -0.40
CA ILE A 101 -7.90 4.00 -0.88
C ILE A 101 -9.26 3.60 -1.46
N GLN A 102 -9.29 3.16 -2.71
CA GLN A 102 -10.54 2.86 -3.43
C GLN A 102 -10.33 1.67 -4.35
N PRO A 103 -11.37 0.87 -4.67
CA PRO A 103 -11.27 -0.15 -5.70
C PRO A 103 -10.74 0.44 -7.01
N PHE A 104 -9.77 -0.22 -7.64
CA PHE A 104 -9.22 0.21 -8.91
C PHE A 104 -10.19 -0.19 -10.04
N GLN A 105 -10.69 0.79 -10.79
CA GLN A 105 -11.45 0.58 -12.02
C GLN A 105 -10.55 1.03 -13.19
N GLU A 106 -10.44 0.20 -14.23
CA GLU A 106 -9.69 0.51 -15.45
C GLU A 106 -10.29 1.68 -16.25
#